data_AF-A0A843GMJ1-F1
#
_entry.id   AF-A0A843GMJ1-F1
#
_cell.length_a   1.000
_cell.length_b   1.000
_cell.length_c   1.000
_cell.angle_alpha   90.00
_cell.angle_beta   90.00
_cell.angle_gamma   90.00
#
_symmetry.space_group_name_H-M   'P 1'
#
loop_
_entity.id
_entity.type
_entity.pdbx_description
1 polymer ?
#
loop_
_entity_poly.entity_id
_entity_poly.type
_entity_poly.pdbx_seq_one_letter_code
_entity_poly.pdbx_strand_id
1 'polypeptide(L)'
;DEITVLADAKVKALKKTWSSAYTNEELVWLQDFYNKIVATQNVSTPILQEKAKDFCELQLNIKKGLRSGADVSKMMKQADDIVKTYHFEASSAKNAANFESIGELMVYYGKKGWHPKWHIEPNDSIDFMMQNIQNYLKRLVVNEGNFAEQVEDRRDRYNLTERLDNIENEEVELDDTTDIEYEGDDELAGELS
;
A
#
# COMPACT_ATOMS: atom_id res chain seq x y z
N ASP A 1 -20.19 49.30 12.47
CA ASP A 1 -20.07 48.46 13.67
C ASP A 1 -20.03 46.95 13.40
N GLU A 2 -20.62 46.41 12.33
CA GLU A 2 -20.51 44.96 12.04
C GLU A 2 -19.10 44.50 11.61
N ILE A 3 -18.35 45.35 10.92
CA ILE A 3 -17.01 45.01 10.39
C ILE A 3 -15.99 44.80 11.53
N THR A 4 -16.08 45.57 12.61
CA THR A 4 -15.17 45.46 13.76
C THR A 4 -15.50 44.22 14.60
N VAL A 5 -16.77 43.91 14.80
CA VAL A 5 -17.23 42.70 15.52
C VAL A 5 -16.76 41.42 14.81
N LEU A 6 -16.83 41.38 13.47
CA LEU A 6 -16.33 40.24 12.68
C LEU A 6 -14.81 40.10 12.76
N ALA A 7 -14.07 41.21 12.80
CA ALA A 7 -12.61 41.19 12.96
C ALA A 7 -12.21 40.66 14.34
N ASP A 8 -12.88 41.11 15.40
CA ASP A 8 -12.62 40.65 16.77
C ASP A 8 -12.95 39.17 16.97
N ALA A 9 -14.05 38.69 16.37
CA ALA A 9 -14.41 37.28 16.38
C ALA A 9 -13.34 36.41 15.70
N LYS A 10 -12.81 36.85 14.55
CA LYS A 10 -11.72 36.16 13.83
C LYS A 10 -10.44 36.12 14.66
N VAL A 11 -10.04 37.22 15.27
CA VAL A 11 -8.85 37.28 16.13
C VAL A 11 -9.01 36.36 17.35
N LYS A 12 -10.20 36.34 17.97
CA LYS A 12 -10.49 35.44 19.09
C LYS A 12 -10.41 33.96 18.70
N ALA A 13 -10.89 33.61 17.50
CA ALA A 13 -10.77 32.26 16.97
C ALA A 13 -9.29 31.88 16.75
N LEU A 14 -8.49 32.77 16.14
CA LEU A 14 -7.07 32.54 15.92
C LEU A 14 -6.29 32.37 17.24
N LYS A 15 -6.59 33.19 18.24
CA LYS A 15 -6.00 33.06 19.59
C LYS A 15 -6.35 31.73 20.27
N LYS A 16 -7.54 31.18 20.01
CA LYS A 16 -7.93 29.85 20.48
C LYS A 16 -7.17 28.74 19.77
N THR A 17 -6.85 28.93 18.49
CA THR A 17 -6.17 27.92 17.67
C THR A 17 -4.65 27.87 17.89
N TRP A 18 -4.00 29.03 18.04
CA TRP A 18 -2.54 29.15 18.10
C TRP A 18 -2.08 29.41 19.53
N SER A 19 -2.29 30.61 20.03
CA SER A 19 -2.11 30.99 21.44
C SER A 19 -2.51 32.44 21.61
N SER A 20 -2.87 32.84 22.83
CA SER A 20 -3.06 34.25 23.18
C SER A 20 -1.76 35.04 23.28
N ALA A 21 -0.60 34.36 23.32
CA ALA A 21 0.72 34.98 23.44
C ALA A 21 1.20 35.66 22.15
N TYR A 22 0.65 35.30 21.00
CA TYR A 22 1.04 35.85 19.71
C TYR A 22 0.34 37.20 19.44
N THR A 23 1.04 38.10 18.77
CA THR A 23 0.46 39.37 18.31
C THR A 23 -0.55 39.12 17.18
N ASN A 24 -1.43 40.08 16.90
CA ASN A 24 -2.42 39.93 15.83
C ASN A 24 -1.75 39.69 14.46
N GLU A 25 -0.63 40.36 14.18
CA GLU A 25 0.14 40.16 12.95
C GLU A 25 0.73 38.75 12.86
N GLU A 26 1.24 38.24 13.98
CA GLU A 26 1.81 36.89 14.06
C GLU A 26 0.75 35.82 13.86
N LEU A 27 -0.45 36.02 14.42
CA LEU A 27 -1.58 35.11 14.25
C LEU A 27 -2.04 35.02 12.79
N VAL A 28 -2.12 36.16 12.11
CA VAL A 28 -2.44 36.21 10.68
C VAL A 28 -1.36 35.49 9.88
N TRP A 29 -0.08 35.78 10.17
CA TRP A 29 1.03 35.14 9.48
C TRP A 29 1.05 33.61 9.67
N LEU A 30 0.84 33.13 10.90
CA LEU A 30 0.78 31.70 11.22
C LEU A 30 -0.36 31.03 10.46
N GLN A 31 -1.55 31.63 10.46
CA GLN A 31 -2.70 31.07 9.77
C GLN A 31 -2.50 31.02 8.26
N ASP A 32 -1.98 32.09 7.66
CA ASP A 32 -1.70 32.15 6.22
C ASP A 32 -0.65 31.12 5.81
N PHE A 33 0.39 30.94 6.62
CA PHE A 33 1.43 29.96 6.36
C PHE A 33 0.90 28.53 6.49
N TYR A 34 0.12 28.24 7.53
CA TYR A 34 -0.55 26.95 7.71
C TYR A 34 -1.49 26.62 6.54
N ASN A 35 -2.31 27.59 6.12
CA ASN A 35 -3.22 27.41 4.98
C ASN A 35 -2.46 27.07 3.69
N LYS A 36 -1.29 27.69 3.47
CA LYS A 36 -0.42 27.36 2.33
C LYS A 36 0.09 25.93 2.42
N ILE A 37 0.54 25.46 3.59
CA ILE A 37 1.01 24.08 3.78
C ILE A 37 -0.13 23.08 3.53
N VAL A 38 -1.32 23.33 4.07
CA VAL A 38 -2.48 22.44 3.86
C VAL A 38 -2.92 22.40 2.39
N ALA A 39 -2.80 23.54 1.69
CA ALA A 39 -3.13 23.62 0.27
C ALA A 39 -2.12 22.87 -0.60
N THR A 40 -0.83 22.92 -0.27
CA THR A 40 0.22 22.32 -1.10
C THR A 40 0.57 20.88 -0.70
N GLN A 41 0.39 20.47 0.55
CA GLN A 41 0.85 19.18 1.07
C GLN A 41 -0.32 18.28 1.50
N ASN A 42 -0.10 16.95 1.51
CA ASN A 42 -1.07 15.96 1.99
C ASN A 42 -1.19 15.95 3.52
N VAL A 43 -1.82 16.99 4.08
CA VAL A 43 -2.09 17.13 5.52
C VAL A 43 -3.50 16.61 5.86
N SER A 44 -3.73 15.31 5.65
CA SER A 44 -5.05 14.69 5.84
C SER A 44 -5.30 14.21 7.27
N THR A 45 -4.27 13.77 7.98
CA THR A 45 -4.41 13.18 9.33
C THR A 45 -4.25 14.23 10.44
N PRO A 46 -4.89 14.04 11.62
CA PRO A 46 -4.75 14.96 12.75
C PRO A 46 -3.29 15.14 13.20
N ILE A 47 -2.48 14.07 13.13
CA ILE A 47 -1.06 14.11 13.49
C ILE A 47 -0.30 15.04 12.52
N LEU A 48 -0.54 14.93 11.22
CA LEU A 48 0.10 15.81 10.24
C LEU A 48 -0.36 17.26 10.39
N GLN A 49 -1.63 17.48 10.76
CA GLN A 49 -2.15 18.83 11.04
C GLN A 49 -1.45 19.46 12.25
N GLU A 50 -1.25 18.71 13.32
CA GLU A 50 -0.50 19.17 14.51
C GLU A 50 0.96 19.47 14.15
N LYS A 51 1.62 18.59 13.39
CA LYS A 51 3.01 18.81 12.98
C LYS A 51 3.19 19.98 12.01
N ALA A 52 2.21 20.22 11.16
CA ALA A 52 2.18 21.42 10.33
C ALA A 52 2.04 22.71 11.18
N LYS A 53 1.29 22.67 12.29
CA LYS A 53 1.23 23.79 13.24
C LYS A 53 2.56 24.00 13.97
N ASP A 54 3.13 22.92 14.52
CA ASP A 54 4.45 22.96 15.18
C ASP A 54 5.51 23.58 14.26
N PHE A 55 5.49 23.19 12.98
CA PHE A 55 6.38 23.75 11.96
C PHE A 55 6.16 25.25 11.75
N CYS A 56 4.91 25.71 11.68
CA CYS A 56 4.59 27.14 11.54
C CYS A 56 5.13 27.97 12.71
N GLU A 57 4.95 27.49 13.94
CA GLU A 57 5.44 28.17 15.14
C GLU A 57 6.97 28.18 15.22
N LEU A 58 7.61 27.06 14.88
CA LEU A 58 9.06 26.96 14.83
C LEU A 58 9.66 27.95 13.81
N GLN A 59 9.05 28.07 12.63
CA GLN A 59 9.46 29.02 11.60
C GLN A 59 9.28 30.48 12.06
N LEU A 60 8.22 30.79 12.81
CA LEU A 60 8.05 32.12 13.40
C LEU A 60 9.17 32.44 14.40
N ASN A 61 9.52 31.48 15.26
CA ASN A 61 10.58 31.65 16.25
C ASN A 61 11.96 31.79 15.61
N ILE A 62 12.26 31.04 14.55
CA ILE A 62 13.48 31.22 13.76
C ILE A 62 13.56 32.64 13.20
N LYS A 63 12.47 33.16 12.61
CA LYS A 63 12.44 34.53 12.08
C LYS A 63 12.65 35.59 13.16
N LYS A 64 12.05 35.40 14.34
CA LYS A 64 12.26 36.29 15.50
C LYS A 64 13.71 36.25 15.97
N GLY A 65 14.27 35.05 16.14
CA GLY A 65 15.66 34.86 16.56
C GLY A 65 16.68 35.45 15.59
N LEU A 66 16.47 35.29 14.28
CA LEU A 66 17.29 35.92 13.24
C LEU A 66 17.26 37.44 13.32
N ARG A 67 16.10 38.05 13.59
CA ARG A 67 15.96 39.51 13.75
C ARG A 67 16.64 40.03 15.01
N SER A 68 16.62 39.25 16.09
CA SER A 68 17.28 39.61 17.35
C SER A 68 18.77 39.25 17.39
N GLY A 69 19.31 38.62 16.34
CA GLY A 69 20.70 38.15 16.30
C GLY A 69 21.01 36.95 17.21
N ALA A 70 19.99 36.17 17.60
CA ALA A 70 20.18 34.97 18.41
C ALA A 70 20.63 33.77 17.56
N ASP A 71 21.33 32.81 18.18
CA ASP A 71 21.67 31.55 17.52
C ASP A 71 20.42 30.68 17.35
N VAL A 72 19.98 30.54 16.10
CA VAL A 72 18.80 29.74 15.70
C VAL A 72 19.18 28.41 15.04
N SER A 73 20.48 28.06 15.00
CA SER A 73 20.97 26.87 14.28
C SER A 73 20.28 25.57 14.69
N LYS A 74 20.01 25.40 16.00
CA LYS A 74 19.27 24.25 16.53
C LYS A 74 17.82 24.21 16.04
N MET A 75 17.14 25.36 16.04
CA MET A 75 15.74 25.45 15.59
C MET A 75 15.65 25.19 14.08
N MET A 76 16.61 25.68 13.30
CA MET A 76 16.68 25.39 11.86
C MET A 76 16.83 23.89 11.59
N LYS A 77 17.71 23.20 12.33
CA LYS A 77 17.84 21.73 12.23
C LYS A 77 16.53 21.01 12.56
N GLN A 78 15.87 21.40 13.65
CA GLN A 78 14.57 20.83 14.03
C GLN A 78 13.50 21.07 12.96
N ALA A 79 13.53 22.22 12.28
CA ALA A 79 12.62 22.51 11.19
C ALA A 79 12.88 21.62 9.97
N ASP A 80 14.15 21.41 9.62
CA ASP A 80 14.54 20.47 8.55
C ASP A 80 14.15 19.03 8.88
N ASP A 81 14.30 18.62 10.14
CA ASP A 81 13.90 17.29 10.61
C ASP A 81 12.39 17.08 10.44
N ILE A 82 11.57 18.07 10.82
CA ILE A 82 10.10 18.00 10.62
C ILE A 82 9.75 17.86 9.13
N VAL A 83 10.38 18.65 8.25
CA VAL A 83 10.10 18.59 6.82
C VAL A 83 10.40 17.20 6.26
N LYS A 84 11.53 16.59 6.65
CA LYS A 84 11.94 15.27 6.18
C LYS A 84 11.11 14.14 6.80
N THR A 85 10.90 14.16 8.11
CA THR A 85 10.18 13.10 8.83
C THR A 85 8.71 13.01 8.42
N TYR A 86 8.06 14.14 8.15
CA TYR A 86 6.65 14.19 7.79
C TYR A 86 6.41 14.42 6.30
N HIS A 87 7.45 14.33 5.48
CA HIS A 87 7.39 14.45 4.02
C HIS A 87 6.69 15.74 3.54
N PHE A 88 7.01 16.88 4.14
CA PHE A 88 6.55 18.19 3.63
C PHE A 88 7.44 18.73 2.50
N GLU A 89 8.00 17.83 1.70
CA GLU A 89 8.88 18.13 0.58
C GLU A 89 8.09 18.49 -0.69
N ALA A 90 8.76 19.09 -1.67
CA ALA A 90 8.14 19.41 -2.96
C ALA A 90 7.68 18.16 -3.73
N SER A 91 8.33 17.02 -3.50
CA SER A 91 7.99 15.70 -4.06
C SER A 91 6.62 15.21 -3.62
N SER A 92 6.18 15.60 -2.41
CA SER A 92 4.90 15.22 -1.80
C SER A 92 3.80 16.25 -2.02
N ALA A 93 4.06 17.28 -2.84
CA ALA A 93 3.09 18.30 -3.13
C ALA A 93 1.89 17.74 -3.88
N LYS A 94 0.70 18.21 -3.51
CA LYS A 94 -0.59 17.93 -4.16
C LYS A 94 -0.57 18.50 -5.58
N ASN A 95 -0.08 17.72 -6.53
CA ASN A 95 -0.24 18.03 -7.94
C ASN A 95 -1.63 17.60 -8.38
N ALA A 96 -2.44 18.52 -8.91
CA ALA A 96 -3.77 18.22 -9.45
C ALA A 96 -3.76 17.23 -10.65
N ALA A 97 -2.56 16.92 -11.16
CA ALA A 97 -2.32 15.93 -12.21
C ALA A 97 -1.76 14.60 -11.68
N ASN A 98 -1.42 14.51 -10.39
CA ASN A 98 -0.98 13.26 -9.77
C ASN A 98 -2.20 12.57 -9.15
N PHE A 99 -2.65 11.52 -9.82
CA PHE A 99 -3.64 10.61 -9.26
C PHE A 99 -2.91 9.53 -8.47
N GLU A 100 -3.25 9.35 -7.20
CA GLU A 100 -2.62 8.33 -6.35
C GLU A 100 -3.17 6.93 -6.67
N SER A 101 -4.35 6.84 -7.28
CA SER A 101 -4.97 5.58 -7.67
C SER A 101 -5.81 5.68 -8.94
N ILE A 102 -6.02 4.54 -9.59
CA ILE A 102 -6.98 4.42 -10.71
C ILE A 102 -8.39 4.81 -10.25
N GLY A 103 -8.77 4.53 -9.00
CA GLY A 103 -10.06 4.93 -8.44
C GLY A 103 -10.25 6.45 -8.42
N GLU A 104 -9.23 7.19 -8.03
CA GLU A 104 -9.24 8.66 -8.02
C GLU A 104 -9.35 9.23 -9.45
N LEU A 105 -8.63 8.63 -10.40
CA LEU A 105 -8.71 8.95 -11.83
C LEU A 105 -10.14 8.75 -12.36
N MET A 106 -10.77 7.61 -12.04
CA MET A 106 -12.13 7.29 -12.48
C MET A 106 -13.17 8.24 -11.88
N VAL A 107 -13.03 8.63 -10.61
CA VAL A 107 -13.90 9.64 -9.97
C VAL A 107 -13.74 11.01 -10.61
N TYR A 108 -12.50 11.41 -10.94
CA TYR A 108 -12.23 12.67 -11.61
C TYR A 108 -12.90 12.74 -12.99
N TYR A 109 -12.76 11.68 -13.80
CA TYR A 109 -13.43 11.59 -15.10
C TYR A 109 -14.96 11.53 -14.97
N GLY A 110 -15.49 10.81 -13.99
CA GLY A 110 -16.93 10.78 -13.70
C GLY A 110 -17.49 12.17 -13.36
N LYS A 111 -16.77 12.98 -12.56
CA LYS A 111 -17.16 14.37 -12.26
C LYS A 111 -17.14 15.29 -13.49
N LYS A 112 -16.28 15.01 -14.45
CA LYS A 112 -16.23 15.72 -15.74
C LYS A 112 -17.29 15.24 -16.74
N GLY A 113 -18.16 14.30 -16.35
CA GLY A 113 -19.22 13.76 -17.21
C GLY A 113 -18.71 12.72 -18.21
N TRP A 114 -17.51 12.18 -18.02
CA TRP A 114 -17.05 11.04 -18.80
C TRP A 114 -17.71 9.77 -18.26
N HIS A 115 -18.44 9.10 -19.14
CA HIS A 115 -19.02 7.79 -18.88
C HIS A 115 -18.39 6.77 -19.84
N PRO A 116 -17.94 5.61 -19.35
CA PRO A 116 -17.42 4.58 -20.21
C PRO A 116 -18.51 4.14 -21.19
N LYS A 117 -18.24 4.28 -22.49
CA LYS A 117 -19.09 3.76 -23.55
C LYS A 117 -18.66 2.32 -23.79
N TRP A 118 -19.48 1.39 -23.33
CA TRP A 118 -19.24 -0.03 -23.54
C TRP A 118 -19.54 -0.38 -24.99
N HIS A 119 -18.51 -0.78 -25.73
CA HIS A 119 -18.66 -1.32 -27.07
C HIS A 119 -18.77 -2.84 -27.01
N ILE A 120 -19.68 -3.43 -27.80
CA ILE A 120 -19.91 -4.89 -27.85
C ILE A 120 -18.77 -5.58 -28.61
N GLU A 121 -18.11 -4.87 -29.52
CA GLU A 121 -16.88 -5.29 -30.20
C GLU A 121 -15.71 -4.43 -29.74
N PRO A 122 -14.51 -5.00 -29.49
CA PRO A 122 -13.35 -4.22 -29.05
C PRO A 122 -12.89 -3.30 -30.17
N ASN A 123 -13.13 -2.00 -30.01
CA ASN A 123 -12.75 -1.01 -31.01
C ASN A 123 -11.47 -0.27 -30.62
N ASP A 124 -11.09 -0.28 -29.33
CA ASP A 124 -9.88 0.35 -28.84
C ASP A 124 -8.99 -0.56 -27.97
N SER A 125 -7.79 -0.08 -27.66
CA SER A 125 -6.80 -0.79 -26.83
C SER A 125 -7.24 -0.92 -25.37
N ILE A 126 -8.17 -0.09 -24.90
CA ILE A 126 -8.75 -0.14 -23.55
C ILE A 126 -9.77 -1.28 -23.48
N ASP A 127 -10.58 -1.51 -24.52
CA ASP A 127 -11.51 -2.63 -24.62
C ASP A 127 -10.76 -3.97 -24.55
N PHE A 128 -9.62 -4.07 -25.25
CA PHE A 128 -8.76 -5.25 -25.17
C PHE A 128 -8.18 -5.45 -23.76
N MET A 129 -7.76 -4.35 -23.10
CA MET A 129 -7.29 -4.40 -21.71
C MET A 129 -8.41 -4.87 -20.76
N MET A 130 -9.63 -4.33 -20.89
CA MET A 130 -10.77 -4.71 -20.08
C MET A 130 -11.13 -6.19 -20.27
N GLN A 131 -11.13 -6.68 -21.51
CA GLN A 131 -11.37 -8.10 -21.79
C GLN A 131 -10.30 -8.99 -21.19
N ASN A 132 -9.02 -8.57 -21.22
CA ASN A 132 -7.93 -9.30 -20.57
C ASN A 132 -8.06 -9.33 -19.05
N ILE A 133 -8.45 -8.21 -18.43
CA ILE A 133 -8.69 -8.15 -16.97
C ILE A 133 -9.85 -9.09 -16.59
N GLN A 134 -10.95 -9.08 -17.34
CA GLN A 134 -12.09 -9.97 -17.11
C GLN A 134 -11.71 -11.44 -17.30
N ASN A 135 -10.95 -11.77 -18.34
CA ASN A 135 -10.47 -13.13 -18.58
C ASN A 135 -9.49 -13.58 -17.49
N TYR A 136 -8.62 -12.71 -17.01
CA TYR A 136 -7.71 -12.99 -15.91
C TYR A 136 -8.49 -13.25 -14.62
N LEU A 137 -9.45 -12.38 -14.25
CA LEU A 137 -10.31 -12.59 -13.08
C LEU A 137 -11.11 -13.87 -13.18
N LYS A 138 -11.68 -14.16 -14.35
CA LYS A 138 -12.42 -15.41 -14.59
C LYS A 138 -11.50 -16.63 -14.43
N ARG A 139 -10.28 -16.59 -14.97
CA ARG A 139 -9.29 -17.66 -14.75
C ARG A 139 -8.91 -17.79 -13.29
N LEU A 140 -8.76 -16.69 -12.56
CA LEU A 140 -8.42 -16.72 -11.15
C LEU A 140 -9.54 -17.39 -10.33
N VAL A 141 -10.80 -17.00 -10.57
CA VAL A 141 -11.97 -17.57 -9.87
C VAL A 141 -12.26 -19.02 -10.30
N VAL A 142 -12.01 -19.38 -11.55
CA VAL A 142 -12.31 -20.73 -12.08
C VAL A 142 -11.15 -21.70 -11.88
N ASN A 143 -9.89 -21.23 -11.93
CA ASN A 143 -8.69 -22.06 -11.75
C ASN A 143 -8.14 -22.04 -10.32
N GLU A 144 -8.62 -21.17 -9.43
CA GLU A 144 -8.55 -21.47 -8.00
C GLU A 144 -9.48 -22.66 -7.76
N GLY A 145 -8.96 -23.87 -7.99
CA GLY A 145 -9.62 -25.11 -7.62
C GLY A 145 -10.13 -24.94 -6.20
N ASN A 146 -11.40 -25.29 -6.01
CA ASN A 146 -12.15 -25.07 -4.77
C ASN A 146 -11.21 -25.34 -3.59
N PHE A 147 -11.01 -24.37 -2.70
CA PHE A 147 -10.02 -24.49 -1.62
C PHE A 147 -10.18 -25.81 -0.84
N ALA A 148 -11.41 -26.36 -0.82
CA ALA A 148 -11.74 -27.69 -0.33
C ALA A 148 -11.00 -28.84 -1.05
N GLU A 149 -10.97 -28.88 -2.40
CA GLU A 149 -10.27 -29.91 -3.17
C GLU A 149 -8.76 -29.86 -2.93
N GLN A 150 -8.16 -28.65 -2.86
CA GLN A 150 -6.73 -28.52 -2.57
C GLN A 150 -6.36 -28.94 -1.13
N VAL A 151 -7.31 -28.87 -0.20
CA VAL A 151 -7.14 -29.35 1.18
C VAL A 151 -7.29 -30.88 1.23
N GLU A 152 -8.25 -31.44 0.51
CA GLU A 152 -8.41 -32.90 0.37
C GLU A 152 -7.20 -33.54 -0.31
N ASP A 153 -6.73 -33.03 -1.44
CA ASP A 153 -5.52 -33.53 -2.12
C ASP A 153 -4.28 -33.49 -1.22
N ARG A 154 -4.15 -32.43 -0.41
CA ARG A 154 -3.04 -32.30 0.54
C ARG A 154 -3.20 -33.31 1.69
N ARG A 155 -4.43 -33.55 2.18
CA ARG A 155 -4.72 -34.57 3.19
C ARG A 155 -4.43 -35.98 2.68
N ASP A 156 -4.82 -36.30 1.45
CA ASP A 156 -4.61 -37.61 0.85
C ASP A 156 -3.13 -37.89 0.60
N ARG A 157 -2.36 -36.88 0.18
CA ARG A 157 -0.90 -36.98 0.12
C ARG A 157 -0.28 -37.25 1.48
N TYR A 158 -0.72 -36.57 2.54
CA TYR A 158 -0.22 -36.84 3.90
C TYR A 158 -0.53 -38.28 4.34
N ASN A 159 -1.76 -38.75 4.14
CA ASN A 159 -2.16 -40.10 4.49
C ASN A 159 -1.37 -41.16 3.68
N LEU A 160 -1.06 -40.88 2.41
CA LEU A 160 -0.26 -41.76 1.57
C LEU A 160 1.18 -41.86 2.08
N THR A 161 1.80 -40.73 2.44
CA THR A 161 3.14 -40.71 3.04
C THR A 161 3.15 -41.47 4.37
N GLU A 162 2.17 -41.26 5.24
CA GLU A 162 2.04 -42.00 6.51
C GLU A 162 1.87 -43.51 6.30
N ARG A 163 1.14 -43.93 5.25
CA ARG A 163 1.05 -45.36 4.90
C ARG A 163 2.37 -45.93 4.39
N LEU A 164 3.11 -45.18 3.59
CA LEU A 164 4.42 -45.62 3.09
C LEU A 164 5.45 -45.73 4.22
N ASP A 165 5.47 -44.76 5.13
CA ASP A 165 6.33 -44.79 6.32
C ASP A 165 5.98 -45.96 7.27
N ASN A 166 4.72 -46.36 7.34
CA ASN A 166 4.30 -47.54 8.10
C ASN A 166 4.68 -48.86 7.43
N ILE A 167 4.70 -48.92 6.10
CA ILE A 167 5.14 -50.12 5.35
C ILE A 167 6.66 -50.31 5.46
N GLU A 168 7.45 -49.24 5.47
CA GLU A 168 8.91 -49.34 5.67
C GLU A 168 9.32 -49.85 7.06
N ASN A 169 8.43 -49.79 8.06
CA ASN A 169 8.70 -50.27 9.42
C ASN A 169 8.25 -51.72 9.68
N GLU A 170 7.55 -52.38 8.75
CA GLU A 170 7.33 -53.83 8.80
C GLU A 170 8.49 -54.53 8.07
N GLU A 171 9.57 -54.83 8.79
CA GLU A 171 10.62 -55.73 8.32
C GLU A 171 10.01 -57.08 7.91
N VAL A 172 9.98 -57.35 6.60
CA VAL A 172 9.64 -58.65 6.06
C VAL A 172 10.74 -59.64 6.44
N GLU A 173 10.49 -60.49 7.43
CA GLU A 173 11.29 -61.71 7.65
C GLU A 173 11.21 -62.56 6.37
N LEU A 174 12.28 -62.54 5.57
CA LEU A 174 12.46 -63.43 4.43
C LEU A 174 12.76 -64.83 4.97
N ASP A 175 11.73 -65.69 4.98
CA ASP A 175 11.88 -67.12 5.22
C ASP A 175 12.65 -67.73 4.04
N ASP A 176 13.84 -68.22 4.35
CA ASP A 176 14.83 -68.75 3.45
C ASP A 176 14.41 -70.17 3.06
N THR A 177 13.61 -70.33 2.00
CA THR A 177 13.52 -71.55 1.16
C THR A 177 12.46 -71.41 0.07
N THR A 178 12.87 -71.57 -1.19
CA THR A 178 12.31 -72.54 -2.16
C THR A 178 13.03 -72.44 -3.50
N ASP A 179 13.45 -73.59 -4.00
CA ASP A 179 14.01 -73.81 -5.35
C ASP A 179 13.16 -73.12 -6.42
N ILE A 180 13.81 -72.27 -7.23
CA ILE A 180 13.24 -71.75 -8.47
C ILE A 180 13.86 -72.57 -9.61
N GLU A 181 13.15 -73.61 -10.07
CA GLU A 181 13.43 -74.24 -11.36
C GLU A 181 13.06 -73.27 -12.49
N TYR A 182 14.05 -72.88 -13.30
CA TYR A 182 13.83 -72.06 -14.49
C TYR A 182 13.41 -72.96 -15.67
N GLU A 183 12.18 -72.79 -16.14
CA GLU A 183 11.73 -73.31 -17.44
C GLU A 183 12.49 -72.55 -18.55
N GLY A 184 13.55 -73.15 -19.10
CA GLY A 184 14.28 -72.55 -20.22
C GLY A 184 15.59 -73.23 -20.65
N ASP A 185 16.13 -74.18 -19.90
CA ASP A 185 17.46 -74.76 -20.19
C ASP A 185 17.49 -75.85 -21.27
N ASP A 186 16.34 -76.32 -21.77
CA ASP A 186 16.29 -77.40 -22.77
C ASP A 186 16.45 -76.91 -24.24
N GLU A 187 16.26 -75.62 -24.54
CA GLU A 187 16.36 -75.13 -25.93
C GLU A 187 17.78 -74.73 -26.36
N LEU A 188 18.73 -74.55 -25.44
CA LEU A 188 20.10 -74.11 -25.78
C LEU A 188 21.05 -75.27 -26.17
N ALA A 189 20.68 -76.53 -25.90
CA ALA A 189 21.52 -77.69 -26.19
C ALA A 189 21.36 -78.25 -27.62
N GLY A 190 20.31 -77.83 -28.36
CA GLY A 190 20.00 -78.34 -29.69
C GLY A 190 20.68 -77.62 -30.86
N GLU A 191 21.18 -76.39 -30.67
CA GLU A 191 21.81 -75.60 -31.74
C GLU A 191 23.35 -75.70 -31.79
N LEU A 192 23.96 -76.55 -30.94
CA LEU A 192 25.41 -76.76 -30.86
C LEU A 192 25.87 -78.20 -31.14
N SER A 193 25.04 -79.04 -31.77
CA SER A 193 25.43 -80.37 -32.28
C SER A 193 25.52 -80.45 -33.79
#